data_AF-A0A7X9IBI0-F1
#
_entry.id   AF-A0A7X9IBI0-F1
#
_cell.length_a   1.000
_cell.length_b   1.000
_cell.length_c   1.000
_cell.angle_alpha   90.00
_cell.angle_beta   90.00
_cell.angle_gamma   90.00
#
_symmetry.space_group_name_H-M   'P 1'
#
loop_
_entity.id
_entity.type
_entity.pdbx_description
1 polymer ?
#
loop_
_entity_poly.entity_id
_entity_poly.type
_entity_poly.pdbx_seq_one_letter_code
_entity_poly.pdbx_strand_id
1 'polypeptide(L)'
;NAATVIAAALATGIDGDVIAEAVPRLSPVAMRMEIKSGINGSILIEDYYNSDPGSLRMALEHLKSYNSRNSVLIMSDILQSGREEEELYSEVARLIGSMKIDRFIGIGPGLSAACRFFPPGSTFYESTPLFCAAIGKESFSNEVILLKGARKFEFERISNLLVEKIHQTVLDINLNAIAHNLTEIRKHLNPSVKIMAMVKAFAYGAGAAGIAQTLEYHRVDYLAVANADEGADLRENGITLPVVVMNPEPGAFDLMIRYNLEPEIYSFPLLRNFISAASRHGLTEYPVHIKIDTGMHRLGFMPEEAENLAKEIITSGQVRIASLFSHLSAAENPEHDSFTRMQAAIFRDVSERIRAVTGYNFIRHLLNTQGIMRFPEYQFEMVRPGIGLYGIESTTDHGFRQALRYVTRILQIKTVPAGQPVGYGCDDISDRERKIAILPAGYADGIDRRSGNGKGGVFINNRYAPFAGTICMDLSMADITDIEAEEGDEAEIFGGNISIDRVAAATGRIPYEILTSIPPRVKRIFSRE
;
A
#
# COMPACT_ATOMS: atom_id res chain seq x y z
N ASN A 1 -12.81 -18.94 19.16
CA ASN A 1 -13.37 -17.57 19.14
C ASN A 1 -14.65 -17.49 18.32
N ALA A 2 -14.65 -17.74 17.01
CA ALA A 2 -15.87 -17.67 16.19
C ALA A 2 -17.00 -18.59 16.72
N ALA A 3 -16.71 -19.87 16.98
CA ALA A 3 -17.69 -20.79 17.57
C ALA A 3 -18.25 -20.34 18.93
N THR A 4 -17.41 -19.71 19.76
CA THR A 4 -17.82 -19.18 21.08
C THR A 4 -18.71 -17.96 20.94
N VAL A 5 -18.41 -17.06 20.00
CA VAL A 5 -19.24 -15.89 19.68
C VAL A 5 -20.57 -16.33 19.07
N ILE A 6 -20.58 -17.33 18.18
CA ILE A 6 -21.79 -17.93 17.61
C ILE A 6 -22.64 -18.52 18.74
N ALA A 7 -22.05 -19.32 19.63
CA ALA A 7 -22.76 -19.91 20.77
C ALA A 7 -23.32 -18.85 21.74
N ALA A 8 -22.54 -17.80 22.04
CA ALA A 8 -22.99 -16.70 22.89
C ALA A 8 -24.12 -15.89 22.21
N ALA A 9 -23.99 -15.59 20.92
CA ALA A 9 -25.00 -14.87 20.15
C ALA A 9 -26.34 -15.62 20.12
N LEU A 10 -26.29 -16.93 19.86
CA LEU A 10 -27.46 -17.81 19.94
C LEU A 10 -28.05 -17.83 21.35
N ALA A 11 -27.22 -17.93 22.39
CA ALA A 11 -27.67 -17.92 23.78
C ALA A 11 -28.30 -16.58 24.20
N THR A 12 -27.89 -15.46 23.59
CA THR A 12 -28.48 -14.12 23.81
C THR A 12 -29.70 -13.84 22.92
N GLY A 13 -30.15 -14.81 22.12
CA GLY A 13 -31.36 -14.69 21.30
C GLY A 13 -31.15 -14.00 19.95
N ILE A 14 -29.91 -13.90 19.46
CA ILE A 14 -29.64 -13.43 18.09
C ILE A 14 -30.02 -14.56 17.13
N ASP A 15 -30.76 -14.18 16.08
CA ASP A 15 -31.26 -15.12 15.07
C ASP A 15 -30.13 -15.85 14.34
N GLY A 16 -30.32 -17.15 14.10
CA GLY A 16 -29.34 -18.02 13.46
C GLY A 16 -29.00 -17.60 12.02
N ASP A 17 -29.97 -17.06 11.28
CA ASP A 17 -29.77 -16.63 9.89
C ASP A 17 -28.91 -15.34 9.84
N VAL A 18 -29.10 -14.43 10.81
CA VAL A 18 -28.27 -13.24 10.96
C VAL A 18 -26.82 -13.60 11.27
N ILE A 19 -26.61 -14.61 12.14
CA ILE A 19 -25.27 -15.11 12.46
C ILE A 19 -24.65 -15.78 11.24
N ALA A 20 -25.41 -16.60 10.50
CA ALA A 20 -24.94 -17.30 9.30
C ALA A 20 -24.54 -16.32 8.18
N GLU A 21 -25.23 -15.18 8.04
CA GLU A 21 -24.88 -14.13 7.08
C GLU A 21 -23.64 -13.33 7.52
N ALA A 22 -23.45 -13.13 8.83
CA ALA A 22 -22.36 -12.32 9.37
C ALA A 22 -21.03 -13.07 9.47
N VAL A 23 -21.03 -14.38 9.74
CA VAL A 23 -19.80 -15.17 9.97
C VAL A 23 -18.85 -15.19 8.76
N PRO A 24 -19.31 -15.34 7.50
CA PRO A 24 -18.45 -15.26 6.32
C PRO A 24 -17.82 -13.87 6.10
N ARG A 25 -18.39 -12.81 6.71
CA ARG A 25 -17.89 -11.44 6.63
C ARG A 25 -16.83 -11.13 7.70
N LEU A 26 -16.55 -12.08 8.60
CA LEU A 26 -15.49 -11.93 9.59
C LEU A 26 -14.14 -12.03 8.88
N SER A 27 -13.45 -10.90 8.76
CA SER A 27 -12.08 -10.90 8.25
C SER A 27 -11.16 -11.65 9.23
N PRO A 28 -10.33 -12.59 8.76
CA PRO A 28 -9.24 -13.09 9.58
C PRO A 28 -8.37 -11.90 9.99
N VAL A 29 -8.12 -11.76 11.29
CA VAL A 29 -7.15 -10.76 11.77
C VAL A 29 -5.78 -11.25 11.33
N ALA A 30 -5.22 -10.63 10.29
CA ALA A 30 -4.02 -11.04 9.56
C ALA A 30 -2.70 -11.07 10.37
N MET A 31 -2.75 -11.05 11.70
CA MET A 31 -1.61 -10.74 12.57
C MET A 31 -1.54 -11.66 13.81
N ARG A 32 -2.12 -12.87 13.74
CA ARG A 32 -2.09 -13.83 14.85
C ARG A 32 -1.13 -14.96 14.55
N MET A 33 -0.06 -15.08 15.34
CA MET A 33 1.00 -16.08 15.21
C MET A 33 1.72 -16.01 13.86
N GLU A 34 1.93 -14.81 13.33
CA GLU A 34 2.71 -14.64 12.09
C GLU A 34 4.19 -14.94 12.38
N ILE A 35 4.83 -15.72 11.50
CA ILE A 35 6.24 -16.11 11.66
C ILE A 35 7.09 -15.33 10.65
N LYS A 36 8.11 -14.62 11.14
CA LYS A 36 9.09 -13.89 10.33
C LYS A 36 10.51 -14.33 10.65
N SER A 37 11.42 -14.18 9.68
CA SER A 37 12.85 -14.26 9.95
C SER A 37 13.27 -13.08 10.84
N GLY A 38 13.92 -13.37 11.95
CA GLY A 38 14.44 -12.38 12.90
C GLY A 38 15.95 -12.16 12.74
N ILE A 39 16.45 -11.05 13.25
CA ILE A 39 17.87 -10.69 13.24
C ILE A 39 18.75 -11.80 13.84
N ASN A 40 20.00 -11.89 13.36
CA ASN A 40 21.01 -12.83 13.85
C ASN A 40 20.55 -14.29 13.83
N GLY A 41 19.83 -14.68 12.76
CA GLY A 41 19.34 -16.05 12.57
C GLY A 41 18.18 -16.44 13.50
N SER A 42 17.52 -15.48 14.13
CA SER A 42 16.39 -15.72 15.03
C SER A 42 15.08 -15.95 14.26
N ILE A 43 14.05 -16.43 14.94
CA ILE A 43 12.68 -16.53 14.41
C ILE A 43 11.82 -15.59 15.25
N LEU A 44 11.02 -14.75 14.59
CA LEU A 44 10.07 -13.86 15.26
C LEU A 44 8.65 -14.41 15.08
N ILE A 45 7.90 -14.54 16.17
CA ILE A 45 6.51 -14.96 16.21
C ILE A 45 5.68 -13.81 16.73
N GLU A 46 4.73 -13.33 15.94
CA GLU A 46 3.96 -12.11 16.21
C GLU A 46 2.53 -12.42 16.65
N ASP A 47 2.18 -12.01 17.88
CA ASP A 47 0.83 -12.12 18.44
C ASP A 47 0.50 -10.92 19.36
N TYR A 48 0.63 -9.69 18.83
CA TYR A 48 0.61 -8.46 19.64
C TYR A 48 -0.61 -7.54 19.48
N TYR A 49 -1.76 -8.09 19.07
CA TYR A 49 -3.04 -7.36 19.05
C TYR A 49 -4.11 -7.91 20.00
N ASN A 50 -3.77 -8.95 20.77
CA ASN A 50 -4.62 -9.49 21.82
C ASN A 50 -3.74 -9.96 22.98
N SER A 51 -4.06 -9.57 24.20
CA SER A 51 -3.32 -9.96 25.40
C SER A 51 -4.30 -10.37 26.48
N ASP A 52 -4.61 -11.66 26.55
CA ASP A 52 -5.42 -12.28 27.59
C ASP A 52 -4.78 -13.60 28.04
N PRO A 53 -5.03 -14.10 29.27
CA PRO A 53 -4.38 -15.32 29.76
C PRO A 53 -4.61 -16.57 28.90
N GLY A 54 -5.79 -16.68 28.26
CA GLY A 54 -6.13 -17.79 27.38
C GLY A 54 -5.34 -17.75 26.07
N SER A 55 -5.26 -16.58 25.43
CA SER A 55 -4.45 -16.43 24.22
C SER A 55 -2.95 -16.52 24.49
N LEU A 56 -2.48 -16.07 25.65
CA LEU A 56 -1.10 -16.27 26.09
C LEU A 56 -0.75 -17.77 26.16
N ARG A 57 -1.60 -18.60 26.76
CA ARG A 57 -1.36 -20.05 26.83
C ARG A 57 -1.15 -20.67 25.44
N MET A 58 -2.02 -20.37 24.49
CA MET A 58 -1.92 -20.88 23.12
C MET A 58 -0.63 -20.42 22.44
N ALA A 59 -0.25 -19.16 22.62
CA ALA A 59 0.98 -18.61 22.04
C ALA A 59 2.23 -19.28 22.62
N LEU A 60 2.22 -19.58 23.93
CA LEU A 60 3.31 -20.30 24.61
C LEU A 60 3.42 -21.77 24.17
N GLU A 61 2.30 -22.46 23.96
CA GLU A 61 2.30 -23.82 23.42
C GLU A 61 2.90 -23.86 22.01
N HIS A 62 2.63 -22.86 21.19
CA HIS A 62 3.21 -22.74 19.87
C HIS A 62 4.71 -22.40 19.92
N LEU A 63 5.13 -21.47 20.77
CA LEU A 63 6.56 -21.17 21.01
C LEU A 63 7.32 -22.44 21.38
N LYS A 64 6.71 -23.31 22.21
CA LYS A 64 7.30 -24.60 22.59
C LYS A 64 7.48 -25.60 21.45
N SER A 65 6.76 -25.48 20.34
CA SER A 65 6.95 -26.38 19.19
C SER A 65 8.29 -26.17 18.47
N TYR A 66 9.05 -25.12 18.84
CA TYR A 66 10.38 -24.81 18.34
C TYR A 66 11.48 -25.26 19.32
N ASN A 67 11.41 -26.53 19.74
CA ASN A 67 12.23 -27.12 20.82
C ASN A 67 13.75 -27.12 20.58
N SER A 68 14.21 -26.70 19.39
CA SER A 68 15.62 -26.75 18.96
C SER A 68 16.37 -25.43 19.18
N ARG A 69 15.74 -24.40 19.75
CA ARG A 69 16.31 -23.06 19.95
C ARG A 69 15.88 -22.48 21.31
N ASN A 70 16.66 -21.54 21.82
CA ASN A 70 16.33 -20.79 23.03
C ASN A 70 15.07 -19.94 22.80
N SER A 71 14.16 -19.98 23.77
CA SER A 71 12.84 -19.35 23.71
C SER A 71 12.82 -18.04 24.48
N VAL A 72 12.38 -16.98 23.81
CA VAL A 72 12.24 -15.64 24.39
C VAL A 72 10.78 -15.22 24.31
N LEU A 73 10.20 -14.79 25.44
CA LEU A 73 8.90 -14.13 25.47
C LEU A 73 9.08 -12.64 25.77
N ILE A 74 8.61 -11.79 24.86
CA ILE A 74 8.45 -10.35 25.08
C ILE A 74 6.95 -10.09 25.23
N MET A 75 6.53 -9.63 26.40
CA MET A 75 5.13 -9.51 26.75
C MET A 75 4.77 -8.09 27.21
N SER A 76 3.65 -7.54 26.72
CA SER A 76 3.08 -6.30 27.25
C SER A 76 2.17 -6.54 28.45
N ASP A 77 1.82 -5.48 29.19
CA ASP A 77 0.71 -5.55 30.14
C ASP A 77 -0.58 -6.07 29.50
N ILE A 78 -1.39 -6.76 30.31
CA ILE A 78 -2.74 -7.20 29.93
C ILE A 78 -3.73 -6.12 30.36
N LEU A 79 -4.35 -5.45 29.39
CA LEU A 79 -5.33 -4.39 29.64
C LEU A 79 -6.73 -4.98 29.86
N GLN A 80 -7.51 -4.33 30.72
CA GLN A 80 -8.96 -4.58 30.88
C GLN A 80 -9.31 -6.02 31.31
N SER A 81 -8.46 -6.68 32.11
CA SER A 81 -8.74 -8.03 32.65
C SER A 81 -9.93 -8.07 33.60
N GLY A 82 -10.30 -6.93 34.21
CA GLY A 82 -11.28 -6.85 35.30
C GLY A 82 -10.83 -7.53 36.60
N ARG A 83 -9.54 -7.86 36.72
CA ARG A 83 -8.94 -8.58 37.85
C ARG A 83 -7.90 -7.70 38.54
N GLU A 84 -7.67 -7.97 39.83
CA GLU A 84 -6.56 -7.37 40.57
C GLU A 84 -5.21 -7.75 39.94
N GLU A 85 -4.35 -6.76 39.70
CA GLU A 85 -3.11 -6.91 38.93
C GLU A 85 -2.14 -7.92 39.57
N GLU A 86 -2.07 -7.96 40.90
CA GLU A 86 -1.20 -8.87 41.65
C GLU A 86 -1.60 -10.34 41.45
N GLU A 87 -2.91 -10.62 41.44
CA GLU A 87 -3.44 -11.96 41.21
C GLU A 87 -3.21 -12.40 39.75
N LEU A 88 -3.48 -11.49 38.80
CA LEU A 88 -3.30 -11.73 37.38
C LEU A 88 -1.85 -12.05 37.04
N TYR A 89 -0.90 -11.21 37.46
CA TYR A 89 0.50 -11.40 37.11
C TYR A 89 1.16 -12.54 37.87
N SER A 90 0.69 -12.88 39.08
CA SER A 90 1.09 -14.13 39.75
C SER A 90 0.66 -15.38 38.95
N GLU A 91 -0.51 -15.37 38.34
CA GLU A 91 -0.96 -16.47 37.46
C GLU A 91 -0.15 -16.53 36.16
N VAL A 92 0.06 -15.39 35.52
CA VAL A 92 0.87 -15.28 34.30
C VAL A 92 2.30 -15.77 34.55
N ALA A 93 2.91 -15.39 35.67
CA ALA A 93 4.25 -15.84 36.04
C ALA A 93 4.30 -17.36 36.27
N ARG A 94 3.28 -17.95 36.92
CA ARG A 94 3.15 -19.41 37.07
C ARG A 94 3.03 -20.12 35.72
N LEU A 95 2.27 -19.56 34.79
CA LEU A 95 2.12 -20.10 33.44
C LEU A 95 3.46 -20.07 32.70
N ILE A 96 4.16 -18.93 32.70
CA ILE A 96 5.49 -18.79 32.09
C ILE A 96 6.49 -19.77 32.71
N GLY A 97 6.53 -19.85 34.05
CA GLY A 97 7.39 -20.78 34.77
C GLY A 97 7.13 -22.25 34.40
N SER A 98 5.86 -22.65 34.27
CA SER A 98 5.49 -24.01 33.83
C SER A 98 5.93 -24.33 32.40
N MET A 99 6.06 -23.29 31.57
CA MET A 99 6.47 -23.42 30.18
C MET A 99 7.99 -23.42 29.99
N LYS A 100 8.80 -23.22 31.04
CA LYS A 100 10.28 -23.24 30.95
C LYS A 100 10.83 -22.34 29.83
N ILE A 101 10.33 -21.11 29.74
CA ILE A 101 10.86 -20.12 28.80
C ILE A 101 12.26 -19.69 29.26
N ASP A 102 13.22 -19.62 28.35
CA ASP A 102 14.62 -19.33 28.68
C ASP A 102 14.82 -17.87 29.09
N ARG A 103 14.10 -16.95 28.45
CA ARG A 103 14.18 -15.52 28.73
C ARG A 103 12.81 -14.85 28.67
N PHE A 104 12.50 -14.05 29.69
CA PHE A 104 11.27 -13.26 29.76
C PHE A 104 11.58 -11.76 29.83
N ILE A 105 10.86 -10.99 29.02
CA ILE A 105 10.94 -9.53 28.97
C ILE A 105 9.53 -8.96 29.12
N GLY A 106 9.27 -8.24 30.22
CA GLY A 106 8.00 -7.57 30.48
C GLY A 106 8.03 -6.10 30.09
N ILE A 107 6.97 -5.61 29.43
CA ILE A 107 6.84 -4.21 29.00
C ILE A 107 5.51 -3.62 29.50
N GLY A 108 5.60 -2.61 30.34
CA GLY A 108 4.47 -1.88 30.89
C GLY A 108 4.59 -1.68 32.41
N PRO A 109 3.87 -0.70 32.96
CA PRO A 109 3.91 -0.38 34.39
C PRO A 109 3.42 -1.53 35.28
N GLY A 110 2.41 -2.29 34.85
CA GLY A 110 1.84 -3.38 35.65
C GLY A 110 2.83 -4.53 35.84
N LEU A 111 3.42 -5.01 34.74
CA LEU A 111 4.47 -6.04 34.74
C LEU A 111 5.72 -5.57 35.49
N SER A 112 6.09 -4.30 35.37
CA SER A 112 7.24 -3.71 36.07
C SER A 112 7.01 -3.69 37.59
N ALA A 113 5.82 -3.32 38.05
CA ALA A 113 5.42 -3.38 39.47
C ALA A 113 5.32 -4.83 39.99
N ALA A 114 4.95 -5.77 39.12
CA ALA A 114 4.80 -7.19 39.42
C ALA A 114 6.08 -8.03 39.25
N CYS A 115 7.23 -7.41 39.00
CA CYS A 115 8.48 -8.09 38.62
C CYS A 115 8.90 -9.22 39.59
N ARG A 116 8.60 -9.08 40.88
CA ARG A 116 8.87 -10.07 41.94
C ARG A 116 8.24 -11.45 41.74
N PHE A 117 7.20 -11.58 40.91
CA PHE A 117 6.55 -12.86 40.65
C PHE A 117 7.24 -13.68 39.56
N PHE A 118 8.07 -13.04 38.72
CA PHE A 118 8.63 -13.67 37.53
C PHE A 118 10.00 -14.29 37.80
N PRO A 119 10.44 -15.25 36.96
CA PRO A 119 11.71 -15.96 37.16
C PRO A 119 12.93 -15.02 37.26
N PRO A 120 13.94 -15.35 38.07
CA PRO A 120 15.20 -14.62 38.11
C PRO A 120 15.84 -14.51 36.72
N GLY A 121 16.34 -13.32 36.36
CA GLY A 121 16.88 -13.04 35.02
C GLY A 121 15.87 -12.42 34.04
N SER A 122 14.60 -12.30 34.43
CA SER A 122 13.61 -11.52 33.68
C SER A 122 13.96 -10.03 33.70
N THR A 123 13.74 -9.34 32.57
CA THR A 123 13.93 -7.88 32.47
C THR A 123 12.60 -7.17 32.26
N PHE A 124 12.51 -5.92 32.75
CA PHE A 124 11.26 -5.15 32.76
C PHE A 124 11.50 -3.72 32.28
N TYR A 125 10.54 -3.19 31.52
CA TYR A 125 10.58 -1.83 30.98
C TYR A 125 9.21 -1.17 31.15
N GLU A 126 9.17 0.08 31.58
CA GLU A 126 7.92 0.82 31.79
C GLU A 126 7.13 1.06 30.48
N SER A 127 7.80 1.07 29.33
CA SER A 127 7.15 1.31 28.04
C SER A 127 7.95 0.76 26.85
N THR A 128 7.28 0.57 25.71
CA THR A 128 7.90 0.14 24.45
C THR A 128 9.02 1.07 23.97
N PRO A 129 8.90 2.41 24.02
CA PRO A 129 10.00 3.30 23.67
C PRO A 129 11.27 3.08 24.52
N LEU A 130 11.12 2.87 25.83
CA LEU A 130 12.26 2.62 26.72
C LEU A 130 12.94 1.29 26.42
N PHE A 131 12.16 0.25 26.14
CA PHE A 131 12.69 -1.03 25.67
C PHE A 131 13.46 -0.86 24.35
N CYS A 132 12.86 -0.22 23.36
CA CYS A 132 13.48 0.02 22.05
C CYS A 132 14.79 0.84 22.14
N ALA A 133 14.89 1.76 23.10
CA ALA A 133 16.11 2.54 23.32
C ALA A 133 17.22 1.73 24.03
N ALA A 134 16.85 0.74 24.84
CA ALA A 134 17.80 -0.07 25.61
C ALA A 134 18.35 -1.27 24.83
N ILE A 135 17.66 -1.71 23.78
CA ILE A 135 17.99 -2.92 23.03
C ILE A 135 18.86 -2.61 21.79
N GLY A 136 20.05 -3.23 21.72
CA GLY A 136 20.89 -3.24 20.51
C GLY A 136 20.66 -4.50 19.65
N LYS A 137 21.05 -4.48 18.37
CA LYS A 137 20.91 -5.64 17.45
C LYS A 137 21.58 -6.92 17.96
N GLU A 138 22.68 -6.80 18.71
CA GLU A 138 23.43 -7.91 19.30
C GLU A 138 22.68 -8.63 20.45
N SER A 139 21.54 -8.09 20.90
CA SER A 139 20.84 -8.55 22.10
C SER A 139 20.07 -9.86 21.93
N PHE A 140 19.95 -10.35 20.69
CA PHE A 140 19.29 -11.60 20.32
C PHE A 140 20.12 -12.34 19.27
N SER A 141 20.22 -13.67 19.37
CA SER A 141 20.98 -14.48 18.42
C SER A 141 20.54 -15.95 18.40
N ASN A 142 20.12 -16.43 17.24
CA ASN A 142 19.64 -17.81 17.02
C ASN A 142 18.54 -18.25 18.01
N GLU A 143 17.64 -17.32 18.37
CA GLU A 143 16.55 -17.51 19.32
C GLU A 143 15.19 -17.59 18.61
N VAL A 144 14.15 -18.02 19.32
CA VAL A 144 12.75 -17.92 18.88
C VAL A 144 12.06 -16.93 19.80
N ILE A 145 11.65 -15.80 19.25
CA ILE A 145 11.15 -14.64 19.98
C ILE A 145 9.64 -14.54 19.75
N LEU A 146 8.85 -14.70 20.79
CA LEU A 146 7.41 -14.47 20.77
C LEU A 146 7.10 -13.05 21.26
N LEU A 147 6.47 -12.25 20.41
CA LEU A 147 5.92 -10.94 20.75
C LEU A 147 4.44 -11.08 21.12
N LYS A 148 4.12 -10.97 22.41
CA LYS A 148 2.75 -11.05 22.92
C LYS A 148 2.32 -9.73 23.53
N GLY A 149 1.27 -9.10 23.01
CA GLY A 149 0.93 -7.77 23.50
C GLY A 149 -0.47 -7.27 23.15
N ALA A 150 -0.85 -6.19 23.81
CA ALA A 150 -2.05 -5.44 23.53
C ALA A 150 -1.73 -4.27 22.58
N ARG A 151 -2.69 -3.94 21.71
CA ARG A 151 -2.54 -2.92 20.65
C ARG A 151 -2.00 -1.57 21.14
N LYS A 152 -2.33 -1.15 22.36
CA LYS A 152 -1.87 0.13 22.96
C LYS A 152 -0.35 0.22 23.10
N PHE A 153 0.36 -0.91 23.14
CA PHE A 153 1.81 -0.96 23.36
C PHE A 153 2.63 -0.92 22.07
N GLU A 154 2.00 -0.90 20.89
CA GLU A 154 2.68 -0.69 19.60
C GLU A 154 3.88 -1.64 19.36
N PHE A 155 3.71 -2.94 19.64
CA PHE A 155 4.79 -3.93 19.50
C PHE A 155 5.22 -4.15 18.04
N GLU A 156 4.49 -3.65 17.05
CA GLU A 156 4.95 -3.48 15.67
C GLU A 156 6.31 -2.75 15.61
N ARG A 157 6.58 -1.82 16.54
CA ARG A 157 7.87 -1.13 16.64
C ARG A 157 9.00 -2.08 17.04
N ILE A 158 8.71 -3.02 17.94
CA ILE A 158 9.66 -4.06 18.36
C ILE A 158 9.88 -5.04 17.21
N SER A 159 8.81 -5.49 16.57
CA SER A 159 8.90 -6.35 15.38
C SER A 159 9.82 -5.73 14.32
N ASN A 160 9.62 -4.45 13.98
CA ASN A 160 10.44 -3.75 12.98
C ASN A 160 11.94 -3.67 13.34
N LEU A 161 12.28 -3.70 14.63
CA LEU A 161 13.67 -3.75 15.10
C LEU A 161 14.26 -5.16 15.00
N LEU A 162 13.44 -6.18 15.20
CA LEU A 162 13.87 -7.58 15.34
C LEU A 162 13.70 -8.42 14.07
N VAL A 163 12.95 -7.97 13.07
CA VAL A 163 12.84 -8.65 11.78
C VAL A 163 14.15 -8.52 11.00
N GLU A 164 14.60 -9.63 10.43
CA GLU A 164 15.74 -9.65 9.52
C GLU A 164 15.41 -8.84 8.27
N LYS A 165 16.13 -7.74 8.07
CA LYS A 165 16.03 -6.95 6.83
C LYS A 165 16.83 -7.63 5.72
N ILE A 166 16.29 -8.73 5.19
CA ILE A 166 16.88 -9.50 4.07
C ILE A 166 16.99 -8.64 2.80
N HIS A 167 16.15 -7.61 2.68
CA HIS A 167 16.14 -6.71 1.54
C HIS A 167 16.79 -5.38 1.90
N GLN A 168 17.91 -5.07 1.23
CA GLN A 168 18.64 -3.81 1.43
C GLN A 168 17.93 -2.62 0.79
N THR A 169 17.21 -2.87 -0.32
CA THR A 169 16.47 -1.87 -1.10
C THR A 169 14.98 -2.14 -1.00
N VAL A 170 14.23 -1.17 -0.48
CA VAL A 170 12.80 -1.32 -0.16
C VAL A 170 12.00 -0.07 -0.52
N LEU A 171 10.76 -0.29 -0.96
CA LEU A 171 9.74 0.76 -1.11
C LEU A 171 8.81 0.70 0.10
N ASP A 172 8.94 1.67 1.00
CA ASP A 172 8.07 1.85 2.16
C ASP A 172 6.83 2.66 1.78
N ILE A 173 5.68 2.20 2.23
CA ILE A 173 4.35 2.71 1.91
C ILE A 173 3.60 2.98 3.21
N ASN A 174 3.45 4.27 3.53
CA ASN A 174 2.73 4.72 4.70
C ASN A 174 1.22 4.76 4.42
N LEU A 175 0.49 3.79 4.97
CA LEU A 175 -0.97 3.66 4.80
C LEU A 175 -1.75 4.79 5.51
N ASN A 176 -1.20 5.35 6.59
CA ASN A 176 -1.81 6.49 7.28
C ASN A 176 -1.72 7.77 6.45
N ALA A 177 -0.63 7.96 5.70
CA ALA A 177 -0.51 9.04 4.72
C ALA A 177 -1.54 8.87 3.58
N ILE A 178 -1.75 7.65 3.07
CA ILE A 178 -2.80 7.39 2.07
C ILE A 178 -4.20 7.74 2.62
N ALA A 179 -4.51 7.31 3.84
CA ALA A 179 -5.78 7.62 4.49
C ALA A 179 -5.97 9.13 4.73
N HIS A 180 -4.91 9.83 5.12
CA HIS A 180 -4.89 11.29 5.25
C HIS A 180 -5.16 11.95 3.90
N ASN A 181 -4.48 11.56 2.83
CA ASN A 181 -4.67 12.12 1.50
C ASN A 181 -6.09 11.89 0.98
N LEU A 182 -6.65 10.71 1.19
CA LEU A 182 -8.06 10.43 0.88
C LEU A 182 -9.01 11.39 1.63
N THR A 183 -8.68 11.70 2.89
CA THR A 183 -9.45 12.65 3.70
C THR A 183 -9.34 14.07 3.16
N GLU A 184 -8.15 14.51 2.77
CA GLU A 184 -7.95 15.82 2.12
C GLU A 184 -8.70 15.92 0.78
N ILE A 185 -8.70 14.86 -0.03
CA ILE A 185 -9.49 14.79 -1.27
C ILE A 185 -10.98 14.96 -0.95
N ARG A 186 -11.50 14.25 0.07
CA ARG A 186 -12.92 14.35 0.47
C ARG A 186 -13.36 15.75 0.86
N LYS A 187 -12.48 16.57 1.45
CA LYS A 187 -12.81 17.96 1.81
C LYS A 187 -13.16 18.83 0.60
N HIS A 188 -12.66 18.47 -0.58
CA HIS A 188 -12.93 19.17 -1.83
C HIS A 188 -14.20 18.68 -2.53
N LEU A 189 -14.82 17.60 -2.05
CA LEU A 189 -15.97 16.97 -2.70
C LEU A 189 -17.29 17.34 -2.02
N ASN A 190 -18.36 17.44 -2.81
CA ASN A 190 -19.70 17.48 -2.25
C ASN A 190 -20.02 16.16 -1.51
N PRO A 191 -20.79 16.17 -0.41
CA PRO A 191 -20.99 14.99 0.45
C PRO A 191 -21.52 13.73 -0.25
N SER A 192 -22.26 13.87 -1.35
CA SER A 192 -22.84 12.76 -2.12
C SER A 192 -21.92 12.19 -3.20
N VAL A 193 -20.77 12.82 -3.46
CA VAL A 193 -19.87 12.44 -4.54
C VAL A 193 -19.08 11.20 -4.15
N LYS A 194 -19.14 10.18 -5.01
CA LYS A 194 -18.44 8.92 -4.84
C LYS A 194 -16.96 9.03 -5.19
N ILE A 195 -16.17 8.10 -4.68
CA ILE A 195 -14.74 8.00 -4.98
C ILE A 195 -14.42 6.64 -5.59
N MET A 196 -13.87 6.67 -6.80
CA MET A 196 -13.22 5.53 -7.44
C MET A 196 -11.71 5.68 -7.30
N ALA A 197 -11.10 4.92 -6.40
CA ALA A 197 -9.66 5.00 -6.20
C ALA A 197 -8.92 4.21 -7.29
N MET A 198 -7.99 4.88 -7.96
CA MET A 198 -7.16 4.26 -8.99
C MET A 198 -6.01 3.48 -8.35
N VAL A 199 -6.06 2.15 -8.40
CA VAL A 199 -5.04 1.22 -7.86
C VAL A 199 -4.35 0.39 -8.95
N LYS A 200 -4.47 0.82 -10.21
CA LYS A 200 -3.85 0.21 -11.38
C LYS A 200 -2.31 0.19 -11.35
N ALA A 201 -1.71 -0.71 -12.12
CA ALA A 201 -0.26 -0.94 -12.18
C ALA A 201 0.31 -1.33 -10.81
N PHE A 202 -0.35 -2.26 -10.13
CA PHE A 202 -0.06 -2.66 -8.74
C PHE A 202 -0.01 -1.48 -7.76
N ALA A 203 -1.01 -0.61 -7.78
CA ALA A 203 -1.04 0.65 -7.03
C ALA A 203 0.17 1.54 -7.35
N TYR A 204 0.45 1.75 -8.65
CA TYR A 204 1.65 2.46 -9.14
C TYR A 204 2.95 1.87 -8.59
N GLY A 205 3.05 0.54 -8.60
CA GLY A 205 4.21 -0.19 -8.09
C GLY A 205 4.29 -0.27 -6.57
N ALA A 206 3.27 0.14 -5.81
CA ALA A 206 3.26 0.12 -4.34
C ALA A 206 2.70 -1.19 -3.73
N GLY A 207 2.12 -2.09 -4.53
CA GLY A 207 1.50 -3.34 -4.06
C GLY A 207 0.00 -3.17 -3.76
N ALA A 208 -0.85 -3.75 -4.63
CA ALA A 208 -2.26 -3.40 -4.72
C ALA A 208 -3.10 -3.83 -3.50
N ALA A 209 -2.88 -5.03 -2.95
CA ALA A 209 -3.76 -5.59 -1.93
C ALA A 209 -3.82 -4.77 -0.63
N GLY A 210 -2.66 -4.42 -0.04
CA GLY A 210 -2.62 -3.66 1.22
C GLY A 210 -3.22 -2.25 1.11
N ILE A 211 -3.01 -1.60 -0.04
CA ILE A 211 -3.59 -0.29 -0.33
C ILE A 211 -5.09 -0.39 -0.59
N ALA A 212 -5.52 -1.37 -1.40
CA ALA A 212 -6.93 -1.61 -1.69
C ALA A 212 -7.74 -1.90 -0.41
N GLN A 213 -7.22 -2.75 0.49
CA GLN A 213 -7.85 -3.05 1.77
C GLN A 213 -7.95 -1.79 2.66
N THR A 214 -6.91 -0.96 2.66
CA THR A 214 -6.91 0.31 3.40
C THR A 214 -7.98 1.25 2.83
N LEU A 215 -8.06 1.41 1.51
CA LEU A 215 -9.05 2.25 0.84
C LEU A 215 -10.49 1.74 1.07
N GLU A 216 -10.70 0.42 1.03
CA GLU A 216 -11.98 -0.22 1.36
C GLU A 216 -12.39 0.05 2.81
N TYR A 217 -11.46 -0.14 3.76
CA TYR A 217 -11.68 0.20 5.17
C TYR A 217 -12.08 1.67 5.35
N HIS A 218 -11.44 2.57 4.60
CA HIS A 218 -11.77 3.99 4.57
C HIS A 218 -12.99 4.35 3.71
N ARG A 219 -13.73 3.36 3.20
CA ARG A 219 -15.01 3.50 2.47
C ARG A 219 -14.92 4.28 1.17
N VAL A 220 -13.94 3.98 0.32
CA VAL A 220 -14.07 4.35 -1.11
C VAL A 220 -15.20 3.53 -1.74
N ASP A 221 -15.82 4.06 -2.79
CA ASP A 221 -16.99 3.41 -3.41
C ASP A 221 -16.61 2.37 -4.46
N TYR A 222 -15.51 2.64 -5.18
CA TYR A 222 -15.02 1.81 -6.28
C TYR A 222 -13.48 1.72 -6.23
N LEU A 223 -12.95 0.63 -6.76
CA LEU A 223 -11.55 0.52 -7.14
C LEU A 223 -11.44 0.39 -8.66
N ALA A 224 -10.33 0.83 -9.24
CA ALA A 224 -10.04 0.65 -10.65
C ALA A 224 -8.62 0.12 -10.89
N VAL A 225 -8.53 -0.94 -11.69
CA VAL A 225 -7.31 -1.65 -12.08
C VAL A 225 -7.07 -1.56 -13.58
N ALA A 226 -5.85 -1.88 -14.04
CA ALA A 226 -5.52 -1.84 -15.46
C ALA A 226 -6.16 -3.00 -16.23
N ASN A 227 -6.01 -4.22 -15.71
CA ASN A 227 -6.38 -5.47 -16.38
C ASN A 227 -7.16 -6.41 -15.44
N ALA A 228 -7.68 -7.50 -16.00
CA ALA A 228 -8.50 -8.45 -15.26
C ALA A 228 -7.72 -9.24 -14.20
N ASP A 229 -6.44 -9.55 -14.44
CA ASP A 229 -5.60 -10.29 -13.50
C ASP A 229 -5.35 -9.49 -12.22
N GLU A 230 -5.09 -8.18 -12.33
CA GLU A 230 -5.02 -7.29 -11.17
C GLU A 230 -6.34 -7.28 -10.38
N GLY A 231 -7.48 -7.32 -11.08
CA GLY A 231 -8.79 -7.37 -10.43
C GLY A 231 -9.07 -8.71 -9.73
N ALA A 232 -8.66 -9.82 -10.35
CA ALA A 232 -8.74 -11.15 -9.76
C ALA A 232 -7.87 -11.26 -8.50
N ASP A 233 -6.64 -10.75 -8.53
CA ASP A 233 -5.75 -10.69 -7.36
C ASP A 233 -6.39 -9.91 -6.20
N LEU A 234 -7.02 -8.77 -6.46
CA LEU A 234 -7.75 -8.03 -5.42
C LEU A 234 -8.87 -8.87 -4.78
N ARG A 235 -9.62 -9.62 -5.59
CA ARG A 235 -10.70 -10.50 -5.10
C ARG A 235 -10.17 -11.65 -4.27
N GLU A 236 -9.08 -12.28 -4.69
CA GLU A 236 -8.41 -13.35 -3.94
C GLU A 236 -7.87 -12.85 -2.59
N ASN A 237 -7.50 -11.57 -2.52
CA ASN A 237 -7.10 -10.88 -1.30
C ASN A 237 -8.28 -10.29 -0.49
N GLY A 238 -9.52 -10.70 -0.78
CA GLY A 238 -10.71 -10.42 0.02
C GLY A 238 -11.40 -9.09 -0.23
N ILE A 239 -11.04 -8.35 -1.30
CA ILE A 239 -11.70 -7.09 -1.65
C ILE A 239 -13.13 -7.35 -2.13
N THR A 240 -14.08 -6.64 -1.56
CA THR A 240 -15.52 -6.78 -1.84
C THR A 240 -16.12 -5.61 -2.62
N LEU A 241 -15.46 -4.45 -2.64
CA LEU A 241 -15.90 -3.29 -3.44
C LEU A 241 -16.04 -3.62 -4.93
N PRO A 242 -16.91 -2.91 -5.67
CA PRO A 242 -16.88 -2.90 -7.12
C PRO A 242 -15.49 -2.57 -7.67
N VAL A 243 -15.00 -3.39 -8.62
CA VAL A 243 -13.68 -3.23 -9.24
C VAL A 243 -13.85 -3.06 -10.74
N VAL A 244 -13.39 -1.92 -11.25
CA VAL A 244 -13.45 -1.59 -12.68
C VAL A 244 -12.14 -1.97 -13.36
N VAL A 245 -12.25 -2.70 -14.47
CA VAL A 245 -11.12 -3.02 -15.34
C VAL A 245 -11.07 -2.01 -16.48
N MET A 246 -10.04 -1.17 -16.48
CA MET A 246 -9.91 -0.03 -17.41
C MET A 246 -9.47 -0.44 -18.83
N ASN A 247 -8.82 -1.58 -19.00
CA ASN A 247 -8.43 -2.11 -20.30
C ASN A 247 -8.83 -3.59 -20.42
N PRO A 248 -10.14 -3.89 -20.54
CA PRO A 248 -10.60 -5.26 -20.60
C PRO A 248 -10.36 -5.83 -22.01
N GLU A 249 -9.92 -7.08 -22.06
CA GLU A 249 -9.68 -7.79 -23.32
C GLU A 249 -10.68 -8.93 -23.49
N PRO A 250 -11.13 -9.24 -24.72
CA PRO A 250 -12.13 -10.29 -24.96
C PRO A 250 -11.76 -11.66 -24.35
N GLY A 251 -10.47 -12.00 -24.33
CA GLY A 251 -9.99 -13.26 -23.74
C GLY A 251 -10.13 -13.32 -22.22
N ALA A 252 -10.28 -12.18 -21.55
CA ALA A 252 -10.39 -12.09 -20.09
C ALA A 252 -11.83 -11.96 -19.59
N PHE A 253 -12.84 -11.92 -20.47
CA PHE A 253 -14.23 -11.69 -20.06
C PHE A 253 -14.78 -12.78 -19.13
N ASP A 254 -14.46 -14.04 -19.38
CA ASP A 254 -14.90 -15.15 -18.51
C ASP A 254 -14.25 -15.04 -17.11
N LEU A 255 -13.00 -14.57 -17.04
CA LEU A 255 -12.32 -14.28 -15.77
C LEU A 255 -13.01 -13.13 -15.04
N MET A 256 -13.29 -12.03 -15.75
CA MET A 256 -13.96 -10.86 -15.19
C MET A 256 -15.34 -11.20 -14.61
N ILE A 257 -16.14 -11.97 -15.35
CA ILE A 257 -17.46 -12.43 -14.91
C ILE A 257 -17.31 -13.31 -13.66
N ARG A 258 -16.38 -14.28 -13.66
CA ARG A 258 -16.12 -15.16 -12.52
C ARG A 258 -15.78 -14.39 -11.24
N TYR A 259 -14.97 -13.34 -11.37
CA TYR A 259 -14.51 -12.52 -10.25
C TYR A 259 -15.39 -11.27 -10.00
N ASN A 260 -16.54 -11.16 -10.68
CA ASN A 260 -17.46 -10.03 -10.58
C ASN A 260 -16.74 -8.67 -10.73
N LEU A 261 -16.05 -8.52 -11.87
CA LEU A 261 -15.32 -7.31 -12.28
C LEU A 261 -16.10 -6.56 -13.37
N GLU A 262 -16.10 -5.23 -13.32
CA GLU A 262 -16.90 -4.39 -14.22
C GLU A 262 -16.02 -3.84 -15.35
N PRO A 263 -16.31 -4.11 -16.65
CA PRO A 263 -15.46 -3.65 -17.75
C PRO A 263 -15.67 -2.18 -18.13
N GLU A 264 -14.58 -1.49 -18.44
CA GLU A 264 -14.59 -0.30 -19.30
C GLU A 264 -14.93 -0.69 -20.75
N ILE A 265 -16.01 -0.16 -21.30
CA ILE A 265 -16.39 -0.35 -22.70
C ILE A 265 -16.19 0.96 -23.46
N TYR A 266 -15.36 0.89 -24.51
CA TYR A 266 -14.94 2.05 -25.29
C TYR A 266 -15.12 1.88 -26.81
N SER A 267 -15.70 0.76 -27.27
CA SER A 267 -15.97 0.52 -28.69
C SER A 267 -17.10 -0.48 -28.92
N PHE A 268 -17.77 -0.41 -30.08
CA PHE A 268 -18.83 -1.35 -30.45
C PHE A 268 -18.37 -2.82 -30.54
N PRO A 269 -17.20 -3.15 -31.13
CA PRO A 269 -16.73 -4.54 -31.14
C PRO A 269 -16.55 -5.10 -29.73
N LEU A 270 -15.99 -4.31 -28.82
CA LEU A 270 -15.80 -4.71 -27.43
C LEU A 270 -17.14 -4.92 -26.72
N LEU A 271 -18.09 -3.99 -26.90
CA LEU A 271 -19.46 -4.08 -26.37
C LEU A 271 -20.13 -5.39 -26.81
N ARG A 272 -20.12 -5.68 -28.11
CA ARG A 272 -20.76 -6.89 -28.69
C ARG A 272 -20.10 -8.17 -28.21
N ASN A 273 -18.78 -8.19 -28.12
CA ASN A 273 -18.05 -9.34 -27.58
C ASN A 273 -18.43 -9.58 -26.11
N PHE A 274 -18.56 -8.51 -25.32
CA PHE A 274 -18.93 -8.63 -23.90
C PHE A 274 -20.40 -9.04 -23.73
N ILE A 275 -21.32 -8.48 -24.52
CA ILE A 275 -22.72 -8.92 -24.58
C ILE A 275 -22.81 -10.43 -24.89
N SER A 276 -22.03 -10.89 -25.88
CA SER A 276 -21.97 -12.32 -26.22
C SER A 276 -21.45 -13.16 -25.06
N ALA A 277 -20.41 -12.71 -24.36
CA ALA A 277 -19.91 -13.39 -23.17
C ALA A 277 -20.97 -13.44 -22.05
N ALA A 278 -21.55 -12.30 -21.69
CA ALA A 278 -22.62 -12.21 -20.68
C ALA A 278 -23.81 -13.12 -21.03
N SER A 279 -24.22 -13.14 -22.30
CA SER A 279 -25.30 -14.01 -22.81
C SER A 279 -24.97 -15.51 -22.64
N ARG A 280 -23.73 -15.93 -22.93
CA ARG A 280 -23.30 -17.34 -22.72
C ARG A 280 -23.36 -17.76 -21.26
N HIS A 281 -23.18 -16.82 -20.33
CA HIS A 281 -23.30 -17.05 -18.88
C HIS A 281 -24.73 -16.82 -18.36
N GLY A 282 -25.70 -16.52 -19.23
CA GLY A 282 -27.09 -16.26 -18.84
C GLY A 282 -27.27 -14.99 -18.01
N LEU A 283 -26.35 -14.04 -18.12
CA LEU A 283 -26.37 -12.80 -17.34
C LEU A 283 -27.24 -11.73 -18.01
N THR A 284 -27.94 -10.98 -17.18
CA THR A 284 -28.75 -9.82 -17.57
C THR A 284 -28.32 -8.61 -16.76
N GLU A 285 -28.39 -7.43 -17.38
CA GLU A 285 -28.04 -6.15 -16.75
C GLU A 285 -26.65 -6.11 -16.07
N TYR A 286 -25.67 -6.85 -16.61
CA TYR A 286 -24.31 -6.84 -16.08
C TYR A 286 -23.72 -5.41 -16.13
N PRO A 287 -23.15 -4.90 -15.02
CA PRO A 287 -22.67 -3.53 -14.94
C PRO A 287 -21.48 -3.29 -15.89
N VAL A 288 -21.57 -2.25 -16.71
CA VAL A 288 -20.49 -1.80 -17.59
C VAL A 288 -20.24 -0.30 -17.44
N HIS A 289 -18.99 0.13 -17.62
CA HIS A 289 -18.57 1.51 -17.55
C HIS A 289 -18.27 2.05 -18.95
N ILE A 290 -19.08 2.99 -19.42
CA ILE A 290 -18.96 3.52 -20.78
C ILE A 290 -18.00 4.70 -20.81
N LYS A 291 -17.01 4.64 -21.71
CA LYS A 291 -16.07 5.75 -21.91
C LYS A 291 -16.40 6.55 -23.14
N ILE A 292 -16.48 7.86 -22.99
CA ILE A 292 -16.66 8.83 -24.07
C ILE A 292 -15.34 9.54 -24.31
N ASP A 293 -14.96 9.68 -25.57
CA ASP A 293 -13.86 10.54 -25.96
C ASP A 293 -14.35 11.97 -26.17
N THR A 294 -13.93 12.87 -25.30
CA THR A 294 -14.26 14.30 -25.38
C THR A 294 -13.10 15.15 -25.87
N GLY A 295 -12.06 14.53 -26.45
CA GLY A 295 -10.89 15.21 -27.02
C GLY A 295 -9.54 14.70 -26.52
N MET A 296 -9.50 13.57 -25.81
CA MET A 296 -8.21 12.93 -25.46
C MET A 296 -7.72 12.05 -26.62
N HIS A 297 -8.61 11.52 -27.46
CA HIS A 297 -8.26 10.71 -28.63
C HIS A 297 -7.38 9.50 -28.30
N ARG A 298 -7.65 8.89 -27.14
CA ARG A 298 -7.00 7.65 -26.69
C ARG A 298 -7.92 6.44 -26.82
N LEU A 299 -9.00 6.41 -26.04
CA LEU A 299 -10.04 5.39 -26.05
C LEU A 299 -11.36 6.05 -25.66
N GLY A 300 -12.45 5.60 -26.25
CA GLY A 300 -13.80 6.04 -25.94
C GLY A 300 -14.64 6.16 -27.20
N PHE A 301 -15.96 6.09 -27.04
CA PHE A 301 -16.90 6.40 -28.10
C PHE A 301 -16.88 7.89 -28.40
N MET A 302 -16.97 8.23 -29.68
CA MET A 302 -17.10 9.61 -30.11
C MET A 302 -18.51 10.15 -29.79
N PRO A 303 -18.69 11.46 -29.54
CA PRO A 303 -19.97 12.06 -29.16
C PRO A 303 -21.14 11.75 -30.12
N GLU A 304 -20.86 11.60 -31.41
CA GLU A 304 -21.82 11.24 -32.45
C GLU A 304 -22.36 9.81 -32.31
N GLU A 305 -21.63 8.91 -31.66
CA GLU A 305 -22.00 7.50 -31.50
C GLU A 305 -22.98 7.26 -30.33
N ALA A 306 -23.18 8.27 -29.48
CA ALA A 306 -23.88 8.18 -28.20
C ALA A 306 -25.28 7.55 -28.27
N GLU A 307 -26.11 7.98 -29.22
CA GLU A 307 -27.48 7.48 -29.36
C GLU A 307 -27.52 6.03 -29.87
N ASN A 308 -26.62 5.69 -30.78
CA ASN A 308 -26.53 4.33 -31.30
C ASN A 308 -26.05 3.37 -30.21
N LEU A 309 -25.04 3.78 -29.44
CA LEU A 309 -24.55 3.06 -28.27
C LEU A 309 -25.65 2.79 -27.25
N ALA A 310 -26.42 3.82 -26.88
CA ALA A 310 -27.52 3.69 -25.93
C ALA A 310 -28.60 2.71 -26.44
N LYS A 311 -28.99 2.79 -27.71
CA LYS A 311 -29.95 1.86 -28.33
C LYS A 311 -29.46 0.42 -28.32
N GLU A 312 -28.20 0.19 -28.66
CA GLU A 312 -27.60 -1.15 -28.68
C GLU A 312 -27.58 -1.77 -27.28
N ILE A 313 -27.21 -1.00 -26.25
CA ILE A 313 -27.21 -1.45 -24.85
C ILE A 313 -28.62 -1.87 -24.40
N ILE A 314 -29.63 -1.02 -24.59
CA ILE A 314 -31.01 -1.30 -24.18
C ILE A 314 -31.58 -2.51 -24.91
N THR A 315 -31.32 -2.61 -26.21
CA THR A 315 -31.84 -3.71 -27.03
C THR A 315 -31.24 -5.05 -26.62
N SER A 316 -30.00 -5.05 -26.14
CA SER A 316 -29.33 -6.27 -25.69
C SER A 316 -29.98 -6.84 -24.41
N GLY A 317 -30.14 -6.01 -23.37
CA GLY A 317 -30.59 -6.43 -22.04
C GLY A 317 -29.55 -7.22 -21.23
N GLN A 318 -28.43 -7.66 -21.83
CA GLN A 318 -27.37 -8.37 -21.11
C GLN A 318 -26.50 -7.46 -20.24
N VAL A 319 -26.41 -6.18 -20.60
CA VAL A 319 -25.55 -5.21 -19.92
C VAL A 319 -26.34 -3.97 -19.51
N ARG A 320 -25.88 -3.29 -18.46
CA ARG A 320 -26.47 -2.05 -17.95
C ARG A 320 -25.37 -1.04 -17.68
N ILE A 321 -25.61 0.23 -18.03
CA ILE A 321 -24.64 1.31 -17.78
C ILE A 321 -24.59 1.58 -16.27
N ALA A 322 -23.51 1.14 -15.62
CA ALA A 322 -23.23 1.46 -14.21
C ALA A 322 -22.70 2.89 -14.11
N SER A 323 -21.76 3.25 -15.00
CA SER A 323 -21.31 4.63 -15.14
C SER A 323 -20.98 5.03 -16.58
N LEU A 324 -20.93 6.34 -16.78
CA LEU A 324 -20.42 6.99 -17.98
C LEU A 324 -19.27 7.91 -17.58
N PHE A 325 -18.19 7.96 -18.36
CA PHE A 325 -17.05 8.82 -18.03
C PHE A 325 -16.22 9.27 -19.21
N SER A 326 -15.40 10.30 -18.97
CA SER A 326 -14.32 10.70 -19.86
C SER A 326 -13.06 11.05 -19.07
N HIS A 327 -11.99 11.45 -19.75
CA HIS A 327 -10.72 11.82 -19.12
C HIS A 327 -10.23 13.15 -19.65
N LEU A 328 -9.89 14.06 -18.72
CA LEU A 328 -9.37 15.37 -19.05
C LEU A 328 -7.92 15.26 -19.55
N SER A 329 -7.58 15.97 -20.62
CA SER A 329 -6.26 15.87 -21.26
C SER A 329 -5.24 16.80 -20.62
N ALA A 330 -5.67 17.92 -20.06
CA ALA A 330 -4.77 19.00 -19.63
C ALA A 330 -5.19 19.63 -18.29
N ALA A 331 -5.79 18.84 -17.40
CA ALA A 331 -6.30 19.32 -16.12
C ALA A 331 -5.20 19.92 -15.22
N GLU A 332 -3.93 19.61 -15.44
CA GLU A 332 -2.79 20.17 -14.70
C GLU A 332 -2.22 21.49 -15.27
N ASN A 333 -2.55 21.86 -16.52
CA ASN A 333 -1.98 23.04 -17.18
C ASN A 333 -3.01 24.18 -17.30
N PRO A 334 -2.83 25.30 -16.57
CA PRO A 334 -3.70 26.48 -16.67
C PRO A 334 -3.87 27.06 -18.07
N GLU A 335 -2.87 26.93 -18.95
CA GLU A 335 -2.94 27.43 -20.33
C GLU A 335 -4.00 26.70 -21.17
N HIS A 336 -4.46 25.53 -20.71
CA HIS A 336 -5.42 24.67 -21.42
C HIS A 336 -6.77 24.56 -20.70
N ASP A 337 -7.07 25.49 -19.78
CA ASP A 337 -8.33 25.49 -19.04
C ASP A 337 -9.56 25.61 -19.95
N SER A 338 -9.48 26.40 -21.02
CA SER A 338 -10.56 26.54 -22.01
C SER A 338 -10.89 25.20 -22.67
N PHE A 339 -9.87 24.42 -23.03
CA PHE A 339 -10.03 23.09 -23.59
C PHE A 339 -10.62 22.12 -22.54
N THR A 340 -10.13 22.15 -21.30
CA THR A 340 -10.67 21.33 -20.20
C THR A 340 -12.16 21.58 -19.97
N ARG A 341 -12.58 22.86 -19.98
CA ARG A 341 -14.00 23.24 -19.86
C ARG A 341 -14.83 22.78 -21.06
N MET A 342 -14.27 22.83 -22.27
CA MET A 342 -14.90 22.28 -23.47
C MET A 342 -15.12 20.76 -23.35
N GLN A 343 -14.12 20.01 -22.89
CA GLN A 343 -14.26 18.55 -22.66
C GLN A 343 -15.41 18.26 -21.68
N ALA A 344 -15.49 19.02 -20.58
CA ALA A 344 -16.57 18.87 -19.60
C ALA A 344 -17.97 19.19 -20.16
N ALA A 345 -18.06 20.21 -21.03
CA ALA A 345 -19.32 20.57 -21.70
C ALA A 345 -19.80 19.47 -22.66
N ILE A 346 -18.89 18.91 -23.48
CA ILE A 346 -19.18 17.78 -24.37
C ILE A 346 -19.63 16.57 -23.56
N PHE A 347 -18.90 16.25 -22.50
CA PHE A 347 -19.23 15.11 -21.63
C PHE A 347 -20.65 15.22 -21.05
N ARG A 348 -21.01 16.41 -20.54
CA ARG A 348 -22.35 16.68 -20.02
C ARG A 348 -23.43 16.46 -21.08
N ASP A 349 -23.26 17.04 -22.26
CA ASP A 349 -24.22 16.89 -23.37
C ASP A 349 -24.43 15.43 -23.78
N VAL A 350 -23.35 14.70 -24.02
CA VAL A 350 -23.39 13.28 -24.35
C VAL A 350 -24.07 12.47 -23.25
N SER A 351 -23.79 12.78 -21.97
CA SER A 351 -24.41 12.08 -20.84
C SER A 351 -25.93 12.24 -20.82
N GLU A 352 -26.45 13.43 -21.13
CA GLU A 352 -27.89 13.68 -21.16
C GLU A 352 -28.56 13.02 -22.39
N ARG A 353 -27.88 13.01 -23.55
CA ARG A 353 -28.37 12.29 -24.74
C ARG A 353 -28.48 10.78 -24.49
N ILE A 354 -27.50 10.17 -23.82
CA ILE A 354 -27.56 8.75 -23.45
C ILE A 354 -28.70 8.51 -22.45
N ARG A 355 -28.85 9.35 -21.42
CA ARG A 355 -29.96 9.24 -20.44
C ARG A 355 -31.34 9.35 -21.08
N ALA A 356 -31.50 10.25 -22.05
CA ALA A 356 -32.77 10.42 -22.77
C ALA A 356 -33.18 9.15 -23.54
N VAL A 357 -32.19 8.41 -24.08
CA VAL A 357 -32.44 7.16 -24.81
C VAL A 357 -32.62 5.99 -23.83
N THR A 358 -31.81 5.89 -22.78
CA THR A 358 -31.88 4.77 -21.81
C THR A 358 -33.06 4.86 -20.84
N GLY A 359 -33.57 6.05 -20.55
CA GLY A 359 -34.68 6.26 -19.63
C GLY A 359 -34.32 6.06 -18.15
N TYR A 360 -33.02 5.97 -17.82
CA TYR A 360 -32.55 5.86 -16.42
C TYR A 360 -31.25 6.62 -16.17
N ASN A 361 -31.01 6.95 -14.91
CA ASN A 361 -29.79 7.60 -14.46
C ASN A 361 -28.67 6.59 -14.15
N PHE A 362 -27.44 6.99 -14.44
CA PHE A 362 -26.20 6.29 -14.12
C PHE A 362 -25.19 7.28 -13.55
N ILE A 363 -24.15 6.75 -12.89
CA ILE A 363 -23.06 7.54 -12.30
C ILE A 363 -22.28 8.21 -13.43
N ARG A 364 -21.98 9.51 -13.32
CA ARG A 364 -21.05 10.19 -14.22
C ARG A 364 -19.79 10.58 -13.48
N HIS A 365 -18.65 10.45 -14.15
CA HIS A 365 -17.38 10.90 -13.59
C HIS A 365 -16.43 11.43 -14.64
N LEU A 366 -15.72 12.51 -14.31
CA LEU A 366 -14.80 13.18 -15.24
C LEU A 366 -13.43 13.42 -14.61
N LEU A 367 -13.43 13.90 -13.36
CA LEU A 367 -12.24 14.44 -12.73
C LEU A 367 -11.26 13.36 -12.29
N ASN A 368 -10.00 13.53 -12.69
CA ASN A 368 -8.83 12.93 -12.05
C ASN A 368 -8.39 13.81 -10.86
N THR A 369 -7.29 13.47 -10.18
CA THR A 369 -6.77 14.25 -9.03
C THR A 369 -6.71 15.75 -9.28
N GLN A 370 -6.10 16.18 -10.40
CA GLN A 370 -5.94 17.59 -10.73
C GLN A 370 -7.27 18.26 -11.09
N GLY A 371 -8.16 17.52 -11.76
CA GLY A 371 -9.52 17.94 -12.01
C GLY A 371 -10.31 18.22 -10.74
N ILE A 372 -10.17 17.38 -9.69
CA ILE A 372 -10.84 17.55 -8.40
C ILE A 372 -10.48 18.90 -7.77
N MET A 373 -9.20 19.27 -7.82
CA MET A 373 -8.70 20.50 -7.19
C MET A 373 -9.04 21.74 -8.00
N ARG A 374 -8.89 21.69 -9.33
CA ARG A 374 -8.97 22.89 -10.18
C ARG A 374 -10.35 23.15 -10.78
N PHE A 375 -11.18 22.11 -10.90
CA PHE A 375 -12.50 22.18 -11.54
C PHE A 375 -13.60 21.45 -10.73
N PRO A 376 -13.77 21.76 -9.43
CA PRO A 376 -14.72 21.08 -8.56
C PRO A 376 -16.18 21.18 -9.04
N GLU A 377 -16.52 22.15 -9.89
CA GLU A 377 -17.84 22.26 -10.51
C GLU A 377 -18.22 21.08 -11.44
N TYR A 378 -17.25 20.28 -11.88
CA TYR A 378 -17.47 19.12 -12.76
C TYR A 378 -17.27 17.77 -12.03
N GLN A 379 -17.51 17.72 -10.71
CA GLN A 379 -17.39 16.48 -9.92
C GLN A 379 -18.41 15.41 -10.32
N PHE A 380 -19.59 15.82 -10.79
CA PHE A 380 -20.71 14.93 -11.09
C PHE A 380 -21.04 13.99 -9.92
N GLU A 381 -21.30 12.69 -10.18
CA GLU A 381 -21.65 11.72 -9.15
C GLU A 381 -20.44 10.96 -8.58
N MET A 382 -19.28 10.99 -9.26
CA MET A 382 -18.07 10.30 -8.82
C MET A 382 -16.78 10.95 -9.34
N VAL A 383 -15.69 10.83 -8.60
CA VAL A 383 -14.34 11.29 -9.00
C VAL A 383 -13.31 10.16 -8.95
N ARG A 384 -12.19 10.34 -9.65
CA ARG A 384 -11.15 9.30 -9.84
C ARG A 384 -9.76 9.73 -9.36
N PRO A 385 -9.53 9.86 -8.05
CA PRO A 385 -8.20 10.16 -7.54
C PRO A 385 -7.24 8.99 -7.79
N GLY A 386 -6.04 9.32 -8.26
CA GLY A 386 -4.93 8.37 -8.44
C GLY A 386 -3.72 8.84 -7.67
N ILE A 387 -2.83 9.57 -8.34
CA ILE A 387 -1.52 9.98 -7.79
C ILE A 387 -1.61 10.81 -6.49
N GLY A 388 -2.70 11.55 -6.29
CA GLY A 388 -2.92 12.35 -5.09
C GLY A 388 -3.12 11.50 -3.84
N LEU A 389 -3.59 10.25 -3.98
CA LEU A 389 -3.67 9.31 -2.85
C LEU A 389 -2.28 9.00 -2.27
N TYR A 390 -1.23 9.11 -3.09
CA TYR A 390 0.15 8.84 -2.71
C TYR A 390 0.90 10.11 -2.26
N GLY A 391 0.22 11.25 -2.26
CA GLY A 391 0.78 12.55 -1.89
C GLY A 391 1.79 13.11 -2.87
N ILE A 392 1.62 12.78 -4.16
CA ILE A 392 2.46 13.27 -5.24
C ILE A 392 1.63 14.28 -6.04
N GLU A 393 2.01 15.54 -5.96
CA GLU A 393 1.35 16.65 -6.64
C GLU A 393 2.37 17.70 -7.10
N SER A 394 2.15 18.28 -8.29
CA SER A 394 3.13 19.09 -8.99
C SER A 394 2.99 20.60 -8.78
N THR A 395 1.88 21.11 -8.24
CA THR A 395 1.52 22.52 -8.44
C THR A 395 1.06 23.29 -7.19
N THR A 396 0.47 22.67 -6.17
CA THR A 396 -0.07 23.41 -5.00
C THR A 396 -0.12 22.52 -3.76
N ASP A 397 0.16 23.10 -2.59
CA ASP A 397 0.08 22.39 -1.31
C ASP A 397 -1.36 22.29 -0.83
N HIS A 398 -1.99 21.13 -1.07
CA HIS A 398 -3.32 20.78 -0.57
C HIS A 398 -3.26 20.00 0.76
N GLY A 399 -2.12 20.04 1.46
CA GLY A 399 -1.93 19.31 2.72
C GLY A 399 -1.75 17.81 2.53
N PHE A 400 -1.44 17.36 1.30
CA PHE A 400 -1.12 15.96 1.04
C PHE A 400 0.21 15.55 1.69
N ARG A 401 0.23 14.33 2.21
CA ARG A 401 1.40 13.71 2.82
C ARG A 401 1.98 12.70 1.87
N GLN A 402 3.28 12.77 1.67
CA GLN A 402 4.00 11.78 0.88
C GLN A 402 3.83 10.40 1.51
N ALA A 403 3.25 9.47 0.75
CA ALA A 403 2.98 8.12 1.22
C ALA A 403 4.09 7.13 0.87
N LEU A 404 5.00 7.49 -0.04
CA LEU A 404 5.98 6.57 -0.61
C LEU A 404 7.41 7.03 -0.31
N ARG A 405 8.23 6.09 0.15
CA ARG A 405 9.64 6.29 0.46
C ARG A 405 10.47 5.13 -0.08
N TYR A 406 11.35 5.41 -1.03
CA TYR A 406 12.23 4.43 -1.65
C TYR A 406 13.65 4.57 -1.10
N VAL A 407 14.10 3.57 -0.35
CA VAL A 407 15.38 3.61 0.37
C VAL A 407 16.22 2.39 0.09
N THR A 408 17.52 2.59 0.16
CA THR A 408 18.55 1.56 0.14
C THR A 408 19.57 1.80 1.26
N ARG A 409 20.68 1.05 1.28
CA ARG A 409 21.74 1.22 2.29
C ARG A 409 23.12 1.20 1.68
N ILE A 410 24.09 1.84 2.33
CA ILE A 410 25.48 1.78 1.90
C ILE A 410 26.01 0.36 2.10
N LEU A 411 26.44 -0.29 1.01
CA LEU A 411 27.13 -1.58 1.06
C LEU A 411 28.59 -1.43 1.44
N GLN A 412 29.25 -0.46 0.82
CA GLN A 412 30.69 -0.27 0.92
C GLN A 412 31.05 1.18 0.69
N ILE A 413 32.07 1.67 1.40
CA ILE A 413 32.67 2.98 1.12
C ILE A 413 34.09 2.78 0.56
N LYS A 414 34.40 3.47 -0.54
CA LYS A 414 35.73 3.44 -1.17
C LYS A 414 36.31 4.83 -1.26
N THR A 415 37.61 4.94 -1.02
CA THR A 415 38.38 6.14 -1.35
C THR A 415 38.96 5.96 -2.75
N VAL A 416 38.57 6.82 -3.69
CA VAL A 416 39.00 6.82 -5.08
C VAL A 416 40.02 7.94 -5.28
N PRO A 417 41.28 7.62 -5.64
CA PRO A 417 42.31 8.63 -5.87
C PRO A 417 41.95 9.59 -7.00
N ALA A 418 42.50 10.80 -6.94
CA ALA A 418 42.45 11.77 -8.04
C ALA A 418 42.92 11.13 -9.37
N GLY A 419 42.22 11.46 -10.46
CA GLY A 419 42.50 10.95 -11.80
C GLY A 419 41.96 9.54 -12.09
N GLN A 420 41.35 8.85 -11.13
CA GLN A 420 40.74 7.54 -11.36
C GLN A 420 39.23 7.63 -11.68
N PRO A 421 38.74 6.87 -12.68
CA PRO A 421 37.33 6.87 -13.06
C PRO A 421 36.44 6.06 -12.10
N VAL A 422 35.15 6.38 -12.08
CA VAL A 422 34.11 5.59 -11.41
C VAL A 422 33.09 5.05 -12.42
N GLY A 423 32.75 3.76 -12.31
CA GLY A 423 31.72 3.10 -13.13
C GLY A 423 32.15 2.74 -14.55
N TYR A 424 31.19 2.31 -15.38
CA TYR A 424 31.45 1.94 -16.77
C TYR A 424 31.73 3.17 -17.65
N GLY A 425 32.52 2.97 -18.70
CA GLY A 425 32.84 3.99 -19.71
C GLY A 425 33.98 4.91 -19.31
N CYS A 426 34.35 4.95 -18.03
CA CYS A 426 35.34 5.87 -17.48
C CYS A 426 34.97 7.35 -17.68
N ASP A 427 33.68 7.66 -17.76
CA ASP A 427 33.16 9.00 -18.05
C ASP A 427 33.16 9.95 -16.84
N ASP A 428 33.32 9.42 -15.62
CA ASP A 428 33.35 10.19 -14.37
C ASP A 428 34.72 10.13 -13.70
N ILE A 429 35.57 11.11 -14.02
CA ILE A 429 36.91 11.29 -13.47
C ILE A 429 36.96 12.62 -12.72
N SER A 430 37.51 12.61 -11.51
CA SER A 430 37.73 13.81 -10.70
C SER A 430 39.22 14.10 -10.53
N ASP A 431 39.58 15.37 -10.42
CA ASP A 431 40.93 15.88 -10.14
C ASP A 431 41.29 15.84 -8.65
N ARG A 432 40.32 15.54 -7.78
CA ARG A 432 40.52 15.34 -6.34
C ARG A 432 40.19 13.91 -5.92
N GLU A 433 40.74 13.52 -4.78
CA GLU A 433 40.33 12.29 -4.10
C GLU A 433 38.85 12.37 -3.71
N ARG A 434 38.12 11.28 -3.91
CA ARG A 434 36.69 11.18 -3.60
C ARG A 434 36.40 10.02 -2.67
N LYS A 435 35.41 10.18 -1.78
CA LYS A 435 34.78 9.05 -1.09
C LYS A 435 33.51 8.66 -1.82
N ILE A 436 33.41 7.39 -2.19
CA ILE A 436 32.32 6.85 -3.00
C ILE A 436 31.58 5.77 -2.20
N ALA A 437 30.29 5.97 -1.98
CA ALA A 437 29.40 4.97 -1.41
C ALA A 437 28.87 4.05 -2.53
N ILE A 438 28.90 2.74 -2.31
CA ILE A 438 28.33 1.73 -3.19
C ILE A 438 26.95 1.35 -2.64
N LEU A 439 25.92 1.40 -3.49
CA LEU A 439 24.53 1.15 -3.12
C LEU A 439 23.97 -0.08 -3.86
N PRO A 440 23.21 -0.98 -3.20
CA PRO A 440 22.60 -2.19 -3.76
C PRO A 440 21.30 -1.88 -4.52
N ALA A 441 21.37 -0.88 -5.39
CA ALA A 441 20.25 -0.47 -6.23
C ALA A 441 20.80 0.05 -7.56
N GLY A 442 20.37 -0.56 -8.66
CA GLY A 442 20.73 -0.18 -10.02
C GLY A 442 19.51 -0.02 -10.93
N TYR A 443 19.75 -0.03 -12.24
CA TYR A 443 18.66 0.14 -13.21
C TYR A 443 17.68 -1.03 -13.25
N ALA A 444 18.10 -2.22 -12.84
CA ALA A 444 17.18 -3.35 -12.67
C ALA A 444 16.34 -3.25 -11.38
N ASP A 445 16.60 -2.27 -10.51
CA ASP A 445 15.76 -1.86 -9.36
C ASP A 445 14.92 -0.61 -9.66
N GLY A 446 14.92 -0.12 -10.90
CA GLY A 446 14.14 1.06 -11.31
C GLY A 446 14.89 2.39 -11.22
N ILE A 447 16.18 2.41 -10.85
CA ILE A 447 16.99 3.64 -10.96
C ILE A 447 17.32 3.91 -12.43
N ASP A 448 16.74 4.95 -13.02
CA ASP A 448 16.99 5.26 -14.43
C ASP A 448 18.49 5.50 -14.69
N ARG A 449 19.04 4.78 -15.67
CA ARG A 449 20.46 4.89 -16.06
C ARG A 449 20.89 6.32 -16.39
N ARG A 450 19.98 7.17 -16.86
CA ARG A 450 20.21 8.59 -17.17
C ARG A 450 20.50 9.46 -15.95
N SER A 451 20.22 8.96 -14.74
CA SER A 451 20.53 9.65 -13.48
C SER A 451 22.02 9.60 -13.10
N GLY A 452 22.82 8.75 -13.75
CA GLY A 452 24.26 8.68 -13.50
C GLY A 452 25.03 9.94 -13.90
N ASN A 453 26.33 9.96 -13.62
CA ASN A 453 27.25 11.06 -13.91
C ASN A 453 26.75 12.41 -13.35
N GLY A 454 26.28 12.40 -12.10
CA GLY A 454 25.86 13.59 -11.35
C GLY A 454 24.49 14.16 -11.70
N LYS A 455 23.76 13.58 -12.67
CA LYS A 455 22.44 14.09 -13.08
C LYS A 455 21.36 13.89 -12.01
N GLY A 456 21.42 12.77 -11.30
CA GLY A 456 20.61 12.45 -10.13
C GLY A 456 21.49 12.12 -8.93
N GLY A 457 20.88 11.56 -7.89
CA GLY A 457 21.55 11.24 -6.66
C GLY A 457 20.59 10.68 -5.62
N VAL A 458 21.12 10.46 -4.42
CA VAL A 458 20.40 10.00 -3.24
C VAL A 458 20.59 10.99 -2.09
N PHE A 459 19.85 10.81 -1.01
CA PHE A 459 20.00 11.57 0.21
C PHE A 459 20.53 10.68 1.34
N ILE A 460 21.67 11.03 1.92
CA ILE A 460 22.40 10.27 2.94
C ILE A 460 22.77 11.23 4.07
N ASN A 461 22.47 10.87 5.32
CA ASN A 461 22.83 11.66 6.52
C ASN A 461 22.56 13.17 6.38
N ASN A 462 21.33 13.52 6.01
CA ASN A 462 20.87 14.91 5.84
C ASN A 462 21.55 15.70 4.71
N ARG A 463 22.21 15.03 3.76
CA ARG A 463 22.86 15.67 2.61
C ARG A 463 22.56 14.94 1.31
N TYR A 464 22.45 15.72 0.23
CA TYR A 464 22.29 15.20 -1.12
C TYR A 464 23.65 14.71 -1.66
N ALA A 465 23.71 13.45 -2.06
CA ALA A 465 24.88 12.79 -2.63
C ALA A 465 24.62 12.50 -4.12
N PRO A 466 25.27 13.20 -5.07
CA PRO A 466 25.10 12.95 -6.49
C PRO A 466 25.63 11.56 -6.88
N PHE A 467 25.00 10.92 -7.88
CA PHE A 467 25.53 9.67 -8.41
C PHE A 467 26.88 9.88 -9.11
N ALA A 468 27.86 9.05 -8.78
CA ALA A 468 29.17 8.97 -9.41
C ALA A 468 29.17 7.88 -10.48
N GLY A 469 29.67 8.19 -11.67
CA GLY A 469 29.69 7.26 -12.80
C GLY A 469 28.31 6.86 -13.32
N THR A 470 28.30 5.89 -14.22
CA THR A 470 27.07 5.34 -14.79
C THR A 470 26.39 4.38 -13.81
N ILE A 471 25.05 4.39 -13.78
CA ILE A 471 24.26 3.43 -13.01
C ILE A 471 24.45 2.02 -13.60
N CYS A 472 24.81 1.06 -12.75
CA CYS A 472 24.98 -0.35 -13.12
C CYS A 472 23.65 -1.12 -12.98
N MET A 473 23.63 -2.42 -13.34
CA MET A 473 22.41 -3.23 -13.30
C MET A 473 21.83 -3.33 -11.90
N ASP A 474 22.68 -3.68 -10.93
CA ASP A 474 22.26 -3.96 -9.55
C ASP A 474 22.90 -3.02 -8.53
N LEU A 475 23.81 -2.14 -8.99
CA LEU A 475 24.57 -1.23 -8.14
C LEU A 475 24.53 0.20 -8.69
N SER A 476 24.66 1.15 -7.77
CA SER A 476 24.97 2.54 -8.08
C SER A 476 26.05 3.05 -7.13
N MET A 477 26.70 4.13 -7.53
CA MET A 477 27.75 4.77 -6.75
C MET A 477 27.34 6.21 -6.48
N ALA A 478 27.50 6.68 -5.24
CA ALA A 478 27.21 8.06 -4.86
C ALA A 478 28.46 8.73 -4.28
N ASP A 479 28.73 9.97 -4.70
CA ASP A 479 29.82 10.78 -4.17
C ASP A 479 29.43 11.32 -2.79
N ILE A 480 30.14 10.84 -1.77
CA ILE A 480 29.97 11.21 -0.36
C ILE A 480 31.22 11.89 0.18
N THR A 481 32.06 12.49 -0.68
CA THR A 481 33.32 13.14 -0.28
C THR A 481 33.13 14.13 0.87
N ASP A 482 32.03 14.89 0.83
CA ASP A 482 31.68 15.94 1.79
C ASP A 482 30.56 15.51 2.76
N ILE A 483 30.35 14.19 2.93
CA ILE A 483 29.29 13.60 3.76
C ILE A 483 29.92 12.55 4.69
N GLU A 484 29.75 12.71 5.99
CA GLU A 484 30.11 11.68 6.96
C GLU A 484 29.05 10.58 6.91
N ALA A 485 29.46 9.38 6.52
CA ALA A 485 28.60 8.21 6.40
C ALA A 485 29.39 6.92 6.65
N GLU A 486 28.68 5.89 7.10
CA GLU A 486 29.21 4.56 7.39
C GLU A 486 28.51 3.48 6.55
N GLU A 487 29.14 2.32 6.42
CA GLU A 487 28.51 1.16 5.79
C GLU A 487 27.27 0.74 6.60
N GLY A 488 26.15 0.52 5.92
CA GLY A 488 24.85 0.24 6.53
C GLY A 488 23.96 1.46 6.73
N ASP A 489 24.49 2.69 6.59
CA ASP A 489 23.69 3.91 6.62
C ASP A 489 22.63 3.91 5.50
N GLU A 490 21.50 4.53 5.79
CA GLU A 490 20.38 4.61 4.86
C GLU A 490 20.62 5.67 3.77
N ALA A 491 20.30 5.29 2.53
CA ALA A 491 20.32 6.17 1.37
C ALA A 491 18.92 6.26 0.78
N GLU A 492 18.32 7.45 0.85
CA GLU A 492 16.99 7.70 0.31
C GLU A 492 17.08 8.07 -1.17
N ILE A 493 16.46 7.25 -2.03
CA ILE A 493 16.40 7.46 -3.49
C ILE A 493 15.29 8.47 -3.82
N PHE A 494 14.11 8.29 -3.22
CA PHE A 494 13.09 9.32 -3.13
C PHE A 494 12.27 9.15 -1.84
N GLY A 495 11.75 10.25 -1.31
CA GLY A 495 11.09 10.29 0.00
C GLY A 495 10.89 11.75 0.43
N GLY A 496 10.72 11.97 1.73
CA GLY A 496 10.52 13.32 2.27
C GLY A 496 11.74 14.25 2.11
N ASN A 497 12.94 13.70 1.95
CA ASN A 497 14.18 14.48 1.81
C ASN A 497 14.57 14.75 0.35
N ILE A 498 14.15 13.87 -0.55
CA ILE A 498 14.37 13.99 -1.99
C ILE A 498 13.08 13.62 -2.71
N SER A 499 12.36 14.62 -3.22
CA SER A 499 11.06 14.40 -3.83
C SER A 499 11.17 13.59 -5.12
N ILE A 500 10.12 12.82 -5.40
CA ILE A 500 10.03 12.05 -6.64
C ILE A 500 10.02 12.95 -7.89
N ASP A 501 9.47 14.16 -7.79
CA ASP A 501 9.50 15.17 -8.86
C ASP A 501 10.93 15.56 -9.24
N ARG A 502 11.81 15.71 -8.24
CA ARG A 502 13.23 15.99 -8.49
C ARG A 502 13.90 14.82 -9.20
N VAL A 503 13.63 13.59 -8.79
CA VAL A 503 14.15 12.37 -9.44
C VAL A 503 13.64 12.24 -10.88
N ALA A 504 12.37 12.53 -11.10
CA ALA A 504 11.76 12.53 -12.43
C ALA A 504 12.38 13.61 -13.33
N ALA A 505 12.53 14.84 -12.83
CA ALA A 505 13.16 15.94 -13.56
C ALA A 505 14.60 15.65 -13.96
N ALA A 506 15.40 15.03 -13.07
CA ALA A 506 16.77 14.61 -13.36
C ALA A 506 16.90 13.64 -14.56
N THR A 507 15.81 12.96 -14.91
CA THR A 507 15.76 11.95 -15.97
C THR A 507 14.85 12.36 -17.13
N GLY A 508 14.26 13.56 -17.10
CA GLY A 508 13.29 14.02 -18.10
C GLY A 508 12.04 13.14 -18.15
N ARG A 509 11.61 12.63 -17.00
CA ARG A 509 10.40 11.82 -16.81
C ARG A 509 9.39 12.55 -15.95
N ILE A 510 8.24 11.90 -15.72
CA ILE A 510 7.23 12.31 -14.74
C ILE A 510 7.23 11.33 -13.54
N PRO A 511 6.76 11.75 -12.34
CA PRO A 511 6.71 10.89 -11.16
C PRO A 511 6.03 9.53 -11.38
N TYR A 512 4.97 9.51 -12.20
CA TYR A 512 4.27 8.29 -12.57
C TYR A 512 5.19 7.24 -13.18
N GLU A 513 6.10 7.64 -14.08
CA GLU A 513 7.04 6.72 -14.72
C GLU A 513 8.10 6.21 -13.75
N ILE A 514 8.52 7.03 -12.78
CA ILE A 514 9.46 6.60 -11.74
C ILE A 514 8.81 5.49 -10.90
N LEU A 515 7.59 5.71 -10.41
CA LEU A 515 6.87 4.74 -9.60
C LEU A 515 6.60 3.41 -10.32
N THR A 516 6.08 3.47 -11.55
CA THR A 516 5.76 2.25 -12.32
C THR A 516 7.00 1.51 -12.80
N SER A 517 8.18 2.16 -12.80
CA SER A 517 9.44 1.52 -13.16
C SER A 517 10.07 0.69 -12.04
N ILE A 518 9.56 0.77 -10.80
CA ILE A 518 10.07 0.01 -9.66
C ILE A 518 9.63 -1.46 -9.83
N PRO A 519 10.53 -2.41 -10.08
CA PRO A 519 10.17 -3.78 -10.40
C PRO A 519 9.81 -4.59 -9.17
N PRO A 520 9.02 -5.69 -9.27
CA PRO A 520 8.60 -6.52 -8.13
C PRO A 520 9.72 -7.04 -7.23
N ARG A 521 10.97 -7.13 -7.73
CA ARG A 521 12.15 -7.56 -6.94
C ARG A 521 12.46 -6.62 -5.76
N VAL A 522 12.09 -5.35 -5.87
CA VAL A 522 12.17 -4.39 -4.76
C VAL A 522 11.07 -4.73 -3.75
N LYS A 523 11.43 -4.99 -2.50
CA LYS A 523 10.41 -5.35 -1.50
C LYS A 523 9.56 -4.15 -1.13
N ARG A 524 8.24 -4.34 -1.10
CA ARG A 524 7.29 -3.35 -0.58
C ARG A 524 7.06 -3.61 0.90
N ILE A 525 7.12 -2.55 1.71
CA ILE A 525 6.85 -2.60 3.15
C ILE A 525 5.69 -1.65 3.40
N PHE A 526 4.65 -2.14 4.09
CA PHE A 526 3.50 -1.32 4.45
C PHE A 526 3.62 -0.90 5.91
N SER A 527 3.70 0.40 6.15
CA SER A 527 3.81 1.00 7.48
C SER A 527 2.50 1.70 7.88
N ARG A 528 2.22 1.69 9.18
CA ARG A 528 1.10 2.40 9.83
C ARG A 528 1.69 3.20 10.98
N GLU A 529 2.30 4.35 10.68
CA GLU A 529 2.91 5.24 11.68
C GLU A 529 1.94 6.25 12.29
#